data_AF-A0A8J7HD49-F1
#
_entry.id   AF-A0A8J7HD49-F1
#
_cell.length_a   1.000
_cell.length_b   1.000
_cell.length_c   1.000
_cell.angle_alpha   90.00
_cell.angle_beta   90.00
_cell.angle_gamma   90.00
#
_symmetry.space_group_name_H-M   'P 1'
#
loop_
_entity.id
_entity.type
_entity.pdbx_description
1 polymer ?
#
loop_
_entity_poly.entity_id
_entity_poly.type
_entity_poly.pdbx_seq_one_letter_code
_entity_poly.pdbx_strand_id
1 'polypeptide(L)'
;MRETKQSAKMQSISDMPKGNKQTDLSDYMVKLDVLFTKIVKMRKACIQKKIEIENMIADLPDGIESLILHKKYIEFKKWEVICVEIGYEWAHIHRKHSDALKNLNMIHNDTLLCVNMKS
;
A
#
# COMPACT_ATOMS: atom_id res chain seq x y z
N MET A 1 39.99 -53.85 58.53
CA MET A 1 38.72 -54.04 57.79
C MET A 1 38.08 -52.68 57.57
N ARG A 2 37.43 -52.51 56.42
CA ARG A 2 37.17 -51.25 55.69
C ARG A 2 36.34 -50.23 56.47
N GLU A 3 36.80 -48.98 56.44
CA GLU A 3 36.00 -47.78 56.71
C GLU A 3 34.93 -47.63 55.62
N THR A 4 33.68 -47.40 56.00
CA THR A 4 32.67 -46.80 55.10
C THR A 4 32.08 -45.59 55.80
N LYS A 5 32.74 -44.45 55.58
CA LYS A 5 32.19 -43.12 55.87
C LYS A 5 30.85 -43.02 55.14
N GLN A 6 29.76 -42.93 55.90
CA GLN A 6 28.44 -42.59 55.37
C GLN A 6 28.56 -41.21 54.72
N SER A 7 28.63 -41.19 53.39
CA SER A 7 28.65 -39.97 52.62
C SER A 7 27.27 -39.31 52.73
N ALA A 8 27.26 -38.07 53.21
CA ALA A 8 26.07 -37.23 53.18
C ALA A 8 25.59 -37.11 51.73
N LYS A 9 24.37 -37.56 51.46
CA LYS A 9 23.73 -37.48 50.16
C LYS A 9 23.41 -36.01 49.89
N MET A 10 24.29 -35.30 49.17
CA MET A 10 24.01 -33.94 48.68
C MET A 10 22.76 -33.99 47.80
N GLN A 11 21.65 -33.47 48.31
CA GLN A 11 20.52 -33.11 47.47
C GLN A 11 21.00 -31.97 46.56
N SER A 12 21.21 -32.27 45.29
CA SER A 12 21.40 -31.23 44.28
C SER A 12 20.06 -30.54 44.04
N ILE A 13 19.65 -29.66 44.96
CA ILE A 13 18.63 -28.67 44.67
C ILE A 13 19.29 -27.61 43.78
N SER A 14 19.38 -27.93 42.49
CA SER A 14 19.66 -26.92 41.47
C SER A 14 18.38 -26.11 41.29
N ASP A 15 18.09 -25.27 42.28
CA ASP A 15 17.14 -24.17 42.21
C ASP A 15 17.80 -23.01 41.45
N MET A 16 18.28 -23.30 40.24
CA MET A 16 18.75 -22.28 39.33
C MET A 16 17.49 -21.73 38.66
N PRO A 17 17.09 -20.47 38.89
CA PRO A 17 15.95 -19.91 38.19
C PRO A 17 16.25 -20.01 36.70
N LYS A 18 15.51 -20.88 36.00
CA LYS A 18 15.57 -20.94 34.55
C LYS A 18 15.19 -19.55 34.07
N GLY A 19 16.17 -18.87 33.47
CA GLY A 19 16.07 -17.49 33.02
C GLY A 19 14.68 -17.24 32.45
N ASN A 20 14.00 -16.27 33.07
CA ASN A 20 12.76 -15.73 32.56
C ASN A 20 12.94 -15.49 31.05
N LYS A 21 11.92 -15.81 30.24
CA LYS A 21 11.93 -15.52 28.80
C LYS A 21 11.96 -14.00 28.64
N GLN A 22 13.12 -13.40 28.84
CA GLN A 22 13.42 -12.03 28.49
C GLN A 22 13.25 -12.03 26.99
N THR A 23 12.10 -11.56 26.52
CA THR A 23 11.83 -11.36 25.09
C THR A 23 13.04 -10.62 24.54
N ASP A 24 13.85 -11.34 23.77
CA ASP A 24 15.15 -10.85 23.35
C ASP A 24 14.91 -9.60 22.50
N LEU A 25 15.78 -8.60 22.65
CA LEU A 25 15.73 -7.40 21.82
C LEU A 25 15.76 -7.78 20.33
N SER A 26 16.44 -8.89 20.00
CA SER A 26 16.44 -9.47 18.64
C SER A 26 15.03 -9.83 18.14
N ASP A 27 14.19 -10.47 18.95
CA ASP A 27 12.80 -10.82 18.58
C ASP A 27 11.96 -9.57 18.30
N TYR A 28 12.19 -8.49 19.06
CA TYR A 28 11.53 -7.21 18.82
C TYR A 28 12.02 -6.57 17.52
N MET A 29 13.32 -6.58 17.27
CA MET A 29 13.92 -6.06 16.03
C MET A 29 13.38 -6.79 14.80
N VAL A 30 13.27 -8.12 14.85
CA VAL A 30 12.69 -8.91 13.75
C VAL A 30 11.24 -8.51 13.46
N LYS A 31 10.42 -8.31 14.50
CA LYS A 31 9.02 -7.83 14.31
C LYS A 31 8.97 -6.45 13.68
N LEU A 32 9.87 -5.56 14.08
CA LEU A 32 9.97 -4.21 13.54
C LEU A 32 10.32 -4.22 12.05
N ASP A 33 11.30 -5.03 11.64
CA ASP A 33 11.69 -5.16 10.23
C ASP A 33 10.57 -5.73 9.35
N VAL A 34 9.82 -6.70 9.86
CA VAL A 34 8.63 -7.25 9.18
C VAL A 34 7.59 -6.15 8.96
N LEU A 35 7.33 -5.31 9.97
CA LEU A 35 6.38 -4.19 9.85
C LEU A 35 6.87 -3.14 8.86
N PHE A 36 8.15 -2.75 8.91
CA PHE A 36 8.73 -1.82 7.95
C PHE A 36 8.62 -2.36 6.52
N THR A 37 8.98 -3.63 6.31
CA THR A 37 8.87 -4.28 5.00
C THR A 37 7.43 -4.25 4.49
N LYS A 38 6.45 -4.49 5.37
CA LYS A 38 5.03 -4.39 5.03
C LYS A 38 4.62 -2.98 4.60
N ILE A 39 5.04 -1.95 5.35
CA ILE A 39 4.78 -0.55 5.03
C ILE A 39 5.39 -0.19 3.67
N VAL A 40 6.65 -0.54 3.43
CA VAL A 40 7.35 -0.28 2.16
C VAL A 40 6.62 -0.96 1.00
N LYS A 41 6.23 -2.23 1.17
CA LYS A 41 5.48 -2.98 0.15
C LYS A 41 4.14 -2.31 -0.16
N MET A 42 3.39 -1.91 0.87
CA MET A 42 2.10 -1.22 0.70
C MET A 42 2.27 0.13 0.00
N ARG A 43 3.28 0.91 0.40
CA ARG A 43 3.62 2.18 -0.23
C ARG A 43 3.95 2.00 -1.71
N LYS A 44 4.78 1.00 -2.05
CA LYS A 44 5.11 0.68 -3.45
C LYS A 44 3.86 0.33 -4.26
N ALA A 45 2.99 -0.52 -3.72
CA ALA A 45 1.74 -0.89 -4.40
C ALA A 45 0.82 0.32 -4.61
N CYS A 46 0.75 1.24 -3.64
CA CYS A 46 -0.03 2.47 -3.74
C CYS A 46 0.53 3.40 -4.82
N ILE A 47 1.86 3.62 -4.85
CA ILE A 47 2.51 4.43 -5.88
C ILE A 47 2.28 3.82 -7.27
N GLN A 48 2.40 2.50 -7.41
CA GLN A 48 2.18 1.83 -8.68
C GLN A 48 0.76 2.06 -9.21
N LYS A 49 -0.25 1.92 -8.35
CA LYS A 49 -1.64 2.21 -8.71
C LYS A 49 -1.86 3.68 -9.07
N LYS A 50 -1.23 4.61 -8.35
CA LYS A 50 -1.30 6.04 -8.67
C LYS A 50 -0.75 6.32 -10.07
N ILE A 51 0.42 5.76 -10.40
CA ILE A 51 1.04 5.91 -11.72
C ILE A 51 0.15 5.31 -12.81
N GLU A 52 -0.43 4.13 -12.57
CA GLU A 52 -1.37 3.50 -13.50
C GLU A 52 -2.57 4.39 -13.80
N ILE A 53 -3.18 4.97 -12.75
CA ILE A 53 -4.31 5.91 -12.91
C ILE A 53 -3.87 7.19 -13.63
N GLU A 54 -2.71 7.76 -13.29
CA GLU A 54 -2.17 8.95 -13.96
C GLU A 54 -1.97 8.72 -15.45
N ASN A 55 -1.40 7.56 -15.83
CA ASN A 55 -1.19 7.21 -17.23
C ASN A 55 -2.52 7.05 -17.97
N MET A 56 -3.50 6.32 -17.39
CA MET A 56 -4.83 6.18 -18.00
C MET A 56 -5.54 7.53 -18.20
N ILE A 57 -5.35 8.47 -17.26
CA ILE A 57 -5.89 9.83 -17.40
C ILE A 57 -5.14 10.61 -18.48
N ALA A 58 -3.82 10.46 -18.60
CA ALA A 58 -2.99 11.13 -19.59
C ALA A 58 -3.28 10.67 -21.03
N ASP A 59 -3.71 9.42 -21.21
CA ASP A 59 -4.05 8.83 -22.51
C ASP A 59 -5.40 9.33 -23.07
N LEU A 60 -6.18 10.08 -22.29
CA LEU A 60 -7.43 10.67 -22.78
C LEU A 60 -7.18 11.71 -23.89
N PRO A 61 -7.95 11.67 -24.99
CA PRO A 61 -7.71 12.55 -26.14
C PRO A 61 -8.08 14.02 -25.87
N ASP A 62 -9.07 14.27 -25.02
CA ASP A 62 -9.46 15.63 -24.62
C ASP A 62 -8.66 16.06 -23.38
N GLY A 63 -7.77 17.05 -23.57
CA GLY A 63 -6.95 17.60 -22.49
C GLY A 63 -7.76 18.22 -21.35
N ILE A 64 -8.98 18.74 -21.61
CA ILE A 64 -9.86 19.26 -20.56
C ILE A 64 -10.45 18.11 -19.74
N GLU A 65 -10.86 17.03 -20.39
CA GLU A 65 -11.38 15.83 -19.72
C GLU A 65 -10.31 15.19 -18.83
N SER A 66 -9.09 15.04 -19.37
CA SER A 66 -7.91 14.59 -18.63
C SER A 66 -7.63 15.48 -17.41
N LEU A 67 -7.64 16.81 -17.60
CA LEU A 67 -7.41 17.79 -16.54
C LEU A 67 -8.46 17.72 -15.43
N ILE A 68 -9.75 17.55 -15.77
CA ILE A 68 -10.84 17.40 -14.79
C ILE A 68 -10.61 16.16 -13.93
N LEU A 69 -10.29 15.00 -14.55
CA LEU A 69 -10.05 13.77 -13.83
C LEU A 69 -8.78 13.85 -12.97
N HIS A 70 -7.70 14.43 -13.50
CA HIS A 70 -6.45 14.63 -12.76
C HIS A 70 -6.70 15.45 -11.49
N LYS A 71 -7.34 16.62 -11.62
CA LYS A 71 -7.66 17.47 -10.47
C LYS A 71 -8.58 16.76 -9.47
N LYS A 72 -9.53 15.96 -9.96
CA LYS A 72 -10.52 15.30 -9.10
C LYS A 72 -9.94 14.12 -8.32
N TYR A 73 -9.16 13.25 -8.98
CA TYR A 73 -8.77 11.94 -8.43
C TYR A 73 -7.29 11.83 -8.08
N ILE A 74 -6.43 12.68 -8.65
CA ILE A 74 -5.00 12.73 -8.31
C ILE A 74 -4.74 13.84 -7.28
N GLU A 75 -5.26 15.05 -7.53
CA GLU A 75 -5.10 16.20 -6.62
C GLU A 75 -6.18 16.27 -5.52
N PHE A 76 -7.22 15.42 -5.59
CA PHE A 76 -8.34 15.37 -4.66
C PHE A 76 -9.06 16.73 -4.44
N LYS A 77 -9.12 17.56 -5.48
CA LYS A 77 -9.77 18.87 -5.40
C LYS A 77 -11.29 18.75 -5.31
N LYS A 78 -11.89 19.73 -4.63
CA LYS A 78 -13.35 19.89 -4.59
C LYS A 78 -13.86 20.45 -5.91
N TRP A 79 -15.11 20.18 -6.23
CA TRP A 79 -15.71 20.57 -7.51
C TRP A 79 -15.71 22.08 -7.72
N GLU A 80 -15.94 22.85 -6.67
CA GLU A 80 -15.97 24.31 -6.68
C GLU A 80 -14.62 24.88 -7.13
N VAL A 81 -13.52 24.32 -6.60
CA VAL A 81 -12.15 24.71 -6.99
C VAL A 81 -11.88 24.37 -8.45
N ILE A 82 -12.30 23.17 -8.89
CA ILE A 82 -12.12 22.73 -10.28
C ILE A 82 -12.88 23.64 -11.25
N CYS A 83 -14.11 24.01 -10.93
CA CYS A 83 -14.91 24.91 -11.76
C CYS A 83 -14.23 26.28 -11.92
N VAL A 84 -13.70 26.84 -10.82
CA VAL A 84 -12.98 28.12 -10.84
C VAL A 84 -11.67 28.01 -11.62
N GLU A 85 -10.87 26.96 -11.40
CA GLU A 85 -9.57 26.80 -12.06
C GLU A 85 -9.69 26.56 -13.57
N ILE A 86 -10.71 25.84 -14.02
CA ILE A 86 -10.92 25.55 -15.45
C ILE A 86 -11.73 26.66 -16.13
N GLY A 87 -12.52 27.43 -15.37
CA GLY A 87 -13.33 28.54 -15.89
C GLY A 87 -14.65 28.09 -16.54
N TYR A 88 -15.16 26.92 -16.15
CA TYR A 88 -16.45 26.41 -16.63
C TYR A 88 -17.51 26.42 -15.53
N GLU A 89 -18.75 26.59 -15.95
CA GLU A 89 -19.91 26.41 -15.08
C GLU A 89 -20.02 24.98 -14.56
N TRP A 90 -20.59 24.85 -13.36
CA TRP A 90 -20.72 23.58 -12.65
C TRP A 90 -21.38 22.49 -13.51
N ALA A 91 -22.45 22.82 -14.23
CA ALA A 91 -23.14 21.90 -15.12
C ALA A 91 -22.29 21.44 -16.31
N HIS A 92 -21.39 22.30 -16.81
CA HIS A 92 -20.50 21.94 -17.91
C HIS A 92 -19.39 21.00 -17.42
N ILE A 93 -18.79 21.28 -16.25
CA ILE A 93 -17.79 20.42 -15.63
C ILE A 93 -18.34 19.01 -15.37
N HIS A 94 -19.56 18.88 -14.84
CA HIS A 94 -20.13 17.57 -14.54
C HIS A 94 -20.49 16.78 -15.81
N ARG A 95 -20.93 17.45 -16.88
CA ARG A 95 -21.13 16.80 -18.18
C ARG A 95 -19.81 16.31 -18.75
N LYS A 96 -18.79 17.18 -18.80
CA LYS A 96 -17.44 16.81 -19.26
C LYS A 96 -16.81 15.72 -18.43
N HIS A 97 -17.00 15.74 -17.11
CA HIS A 97 -16.58 14.65 -16.22
C HIS A 97 -17.27 13.33 -16.57
N SER A 98 -18.58 13.35 -16.80
CA SER A 98 -19.32 12.14 -17.19
C SER A 98 -18.85 11.58 -18.53
N ASP A 99 -18.55 12.44 -19.49
CA ASP A 99 -18.04 12.02 -20.80
C ASP A 99 -16.60 11.51 -20.71
N ALA A 100 -15.75 12.16 -19.91
CA ALA A 100 -14.39 11.70 -19.61
C ALA A 100 -14.38 10.27 -19.06
N LEU A 101 -15.30 9.94 -18.14
CA LEU A 101 -15.40 8.58 -17.59
C LEU A 101 -15.83 7.55 -18.64
N LYS A 102 -16.69 7.91 -19.60
CA LYS A 102 -17.05 7.03 -20.71
C LYS A 102 -15.86 6.79 -21.63
N ASN A 103 -15.14 7.86 -21.98
CA ASN A 103 -13.96 7.79 -22.84
C ASN A 103 -12.86 6.95 -22.20
N LEU A 104 -12.64 7.10 -20.90
CA LEU A 104 -11.66 6.30 -20.17
C LEU A 104 -12.02 4.81 -20.16
N ASN A 105 -13.30 4.47 -20.01
CA ASN A 105 -13.77 3.08 -20.13
C ASN A 105 -13.55 2.50 -21.54
N MET A 106 -13.75 3.29 -22.59
CA MET A 106 -13.49 2.83 -23.96
C MET A 106 -12.01 2.52 -24.18
N ILE A 107 -11.12 3.44 -23.79
CA ILE A 107 -9.66 3.26 -23.90
C ILE A 107 -9.19 2.04 -23.12
N HIS A 108 -9.69 1.86 -21.90
CA HIS A 108 -9.33 0.70 -21.07
C HIS A 108 -9.73 -0.62 -21.74
N ASN A 109 -10.94 -0.70 -22.29
CA ASN A 109 -11.42 -1.88 -23.00
C ASN A 109 -10.61 -2.15 -24.28
N ASP A 110 -10.29 -1.12 -25.06
CA ASP A 110 -9.47 -1.25 -26.28
C ASP A 110 -8.06 -1.76 -25.97
N THR A 111 -7.48 -1.29 -24.86
CA THR A 111 -6.17 -1.75 -24.38
C THR A 111 -6.21 -3.23 -23.97
N LEU A 112 -7.29 -3.69 -23.33
CA LEU A 112 -7.46 -5.10 -23.00
C LEU A 112 -7.61 -5.98 -24.25
N LEU A 113 -8.31 -5.51 -25.27
CA LEU A 113 -8.44 -6.23 -26.53
C LEU A 113 -7.09 -6.39 -27.25
N CYS A 114 -6.27 -5.33 -27.28
CA CYS A 114 -4.99 -5.37 -28.00
C CYS A 114 -3.91 -6.23 -27.31
N VAL A 115 -3.96 -6.36 -25.97
CA VAL A 115 -3.07 -7.29 -25.22
C VAL A 115 -3.47 -8.74 -25.47
N ASN A 116 -4.77 -9.04 -25.51
CA ASN A 116 -5.28 -10.39 -25.75
C ASN A 116 -5.07 -10.88 -27.20
N MET A 117 -4.96 -9.98 -28.18
CA MET A 117 -4.66 -10.32 -29.57
C MET A 117 -3.15 -10.56 -29.84
N LYS A 118 -2.26 -10.20 -28.92
CA LYS A 118 -0.80 -10.38 -29.06
C LYS A 118 -0.24 -11.58 -28.29
N SER A 119 -1.10 -12.41 -27.68
CA SER A 119 -0.74 -13.63 -26.96
C SER A 119 -1.08 -14.89 -27.76
#